data_AF-A0A369GD86-F1
#
_entry.id   AF-A0A369GD86-F1
#
_cell.length_a   1.000
_cell.length_b   1.000
_cell.length_c   1.000
_cell.angle_alpha   90.00
_cell.angle_beta   90.00
_cell.angle_gamma   90.00
#
_symmetry.space_group_name_H-M   'P 1'
#
loop_
_entity.id
_entity.type
_entity.pdbx_description
1 polymer ?
#
loop_
_entity_poly.entity_id
_entity_poly.type
_entity_poly.pdbx_seq_one_letter_code
_entity_poly.pdbx_strand_id
1 'polypeptide(L)'
;MANFFLSWIAATCIVLVMAASSSQDPIPKKHQLDKKAIEVPDFLPLTIDVHAHMYVKKESKERLTRRALEKQMDILNRAYQGIKVTFVLKTAEWIVDDKWAMGTDLANMVFGNYQGNYSSLNVHIVEYLGPPFQERHGLCSHPFSGRFIDDSCVFSAYNIPDGPGSDSPLLKDRPLGKVMIHGVGHWFGLHHPSRGLCHGYTDRVPDVPVMLNVEGCPAWGDTCPDQPGYDPIHNYMVYASNEECKVQFTPGQLVRMRQNWDAFRASGRDRTPLEAKRLRMLRQNGKLPYFAAPARTSVEYKMMTMLCSPDRNGVYRELREEYCGTGIYCRNELYKIASRGGDAKRMTWKECLNRRTDTVAGFET
;
A
#
# COMPACT_ATOMS: atom_id res chain seq x y z
N MET A 1 -89.85 -26.92 13.57
CA MET A 1 -89.30 -26.11 14.67
C MET A 1 -87.81 -26.34 14.72
N ALA A 2 -87.05 -25.25 14.81
CA ALA A 2 -85.61 -25.12 15.12
C ALA A 2 -84.55 -25.61 14.10
N ASN A 3 -84.10 -24.64 13.30
CA ASN A 3 -82.75 -24.56 12.73
C ASN A 3 -81.70 -24.47 13.85
N PHE A 4 -80.56 -25.15 13.71
CA PHE A 4 -79.32 -24.73 14.36
C PHE A 4 -78.13 -24.95 13.41
N PHE A 5 -77.62 -23.84 12.88
CA PHE A 5 -76.28 -23.70 12.31
C PHE A 5 -75.26 -23.80 13.45
N LEU A 6 -74.21 -24.61 13.29
CA LEU A 6 -73.01 -24.53 14.13
C LEU A 6 -71.78 -24.34 13.24
N SER A 7 -71.22 -23.14 13.41
CA SER A 7 -70.04 -22.56 12.78
C SER A 7 -68.77 -23.29 13.20
N TRP A 8 -67.91 -23.62 12.23
CA TRP A 8 -66.52 -24.01 12.45
C TRP A 8 -65.68 -22.79 12.84
N ILE A 9 -65.14 -22.78 14.06
CA ILE A 9 -64.13 -21.80 14.48
C ILE A 9 -62.75 -22.41 14.25
N ALA A 10 -62.01 -21.89 13.28
CA ALA A 10 -60.60 -22.18 13.09
C ALA A 10 -59.79 -21.47 14.19
N ALA A 11 -59.12 -22.25 15.04
CA ALA A 11 -58.19 -21.72 16.03
C ALA A 11 -56.82 -21.47 15.36
N THR A 12 -56.52 -20.21 15.08
CA THR A 12 -55.21 -19.78 14.58
C THR A 12 -54.22 -19.75 15.76
N CYS A 13 -53.27 -20.68 15.80
CA CYS A 13 -52.12 -20.57 16.70
C CYS A 13 -51.22 -19.41 16.24
N ILE A 14 -51.35 -18.26 16.91
CA ILE A 14 -50.40 -17.17 16.79
C ILE A 14 -49.16 -17.55 17.63
N VAL A 15 -48.09 -17.98 16.96
CA VAL A 15 -46.76 -18.03 17.57
C VAL A 15 -46.29 -16.58 17.73
N LEU A 16 -46.34 -16.06 18.96
CA LEU A 16 -45.68 -14.81 19.31
C LEU A 16 -44.17 -15.04 19.21
N VAL A 17 -43.57 -14.64 18.09
CA VAL A 17 -42.13 -14.39 18.03
C VAL A 17 -41.89 -13.11 18.83
N MET A 18 -41.48 -13.23 20.09
CA MET A 18 -40.90 -12.11 20.82
C MET A 18 -39.59 -11.75 20.12
N ALA A 19 -39.62 -10.70 19.30
CA ALA A 19 -38.41 -10.05 18.85
C ALA A 19 -37.71 -9.48 20.09
N ALA A 20 -36.58 -10.07 20.48
CA ALA A 20 -35.68 -9.46 21.42
C ALA A 20 -35.17 -8.15 20.79
N SER A 21 -35.72 -7.01 21.23
CA SER A 21 -35.18 -5.71 20.89
C SER A 21 -33.80 -5.59 21.53
N SER A 22 -32.74 -5.70 20.74
CA SER A 22 -31.43 -5.24 21.18
C SER A 22 -31.55 -3.73 21.40
N SER A 23 -31.42 -3.28 22.65
CA SER A 23 -31.23 -1.87 22.96
C SER A 23 -29.87 -1.44 22.41
N GLN A 24 -29.83 -1.06 21.13
CA GLN A 24 -28.74 -0.24 20.62
C GLN A 24 -29.03 1.17 21.14
N ASP A 25 -28.23 1.63 22.10
CA ASP A 25 -28.26 3.02 22.53
C ASP A 25 -28.18 3.93 21.31
N PRO A 26 -29.06 4.93 21.17
CA PRO A 26 -29.06 5.80 20.01
C PRO A 26 -27.74 6.58 19.93
N ILE A 27 -27.08 6.51 18.77
CA ILE A 27 -25.83 7.24 18.50
C ILE A 27 -26.07 8.74 18.81
N PRO A 28 -25.22 9.37 19.64
CA PRO A 28 -25.40 10.78 19.98
C PRO A 28 -25.46 11.70 18.75
N LYS A 29 -26.10 12.87 18.88
CA LYS A 29 -26.10 13.85 17.79
C LYS A 29 -24.78 14.60 17.77
N LYS A 30 -23.94 14.35 16.75
CA LYS A 30 -22.67 15.07 16.53
C LYS A 30 -22.81 16.13 15.42
N HIS A 31 -21.98 17.17 15.48
CA HIS A 31 -21.83 18.12 14.38
C HIS A 31 -21.51 17.36 13.09
N GLN A 32 -22.42 17.41 12.12
CA GLN A 32 -22.23 16.69 10.87
C GLN A 32 -21.16 17.42 10.05
N LEU A 33 -20.36 16.66 9.30
CA LEU A 33 -19.58 17.26 8.22
C LEU A 33 -20.51 18.10 7.34
N ASP A 34 -20.00 19.20 6.80
CA ASP A 34 -20.73 20.04 5.86
C ASP A 34 -20.95 19.23 4.56
N LYS A 35 -21.99 18.40 4.57
CA LYS A 35 -22.40 17.52 3.49
C LYS A 35 -23.22 18.32 2.50
N LYS A 36 -22.68 19.39 1.94
CA LYS A 36 -23.19 19.80 0.63
C LYS A 36 -23.07 18.56 -0.24
N ALA A 37 -24.20 18.07 -0.77
CA ALA A 37 -24.26 16.78 -1.44
C ALA A 37 -23.11 16.72 -2.45
N ILE A 38 -22.12 15.85 -2.21
CA ILE A 38 -21.01 15.68 -3.14
C ILE A 38 -21.61 15.01 -4.35
N GLU A 39 -21.75 15.78 -5.42
CA GLU A 39 -22.19 15.27 -6.70
C GLU A 39 -21.13 14.30 -7.21
N VAL A 40 -21.49 13.03 -7.32
CA VAL A 40 -20.66 12.02 -7.95
C VAL A 40 -20.96 12.07 -9.44
N PRO A 41 -20.00 12.49 -10.30
CA PRO A 41 -20.22 12.52 -11.73
C PRO A 41 -20.55 11.13 -12.26
N ASP A 42 -21.30 11.07 -13.36
CA ASP A 42 -21.42 9.83 -14.10
C ASP A 42 -20.10 9.53 -14.82
N PHE A 43 -19.22 8.78 -14.15
CA PHE A 43 -17.89 8.50 -14.70
C PHE A 43 -17.97 7.70 -16.00
N LEU A 44 -17.03 7.96 -16.92
CA LEU A 44 -16.83 7.06 -18.05
C LEU A 44 -16.19 5.74 -17.56
N PRO A 45 -16.63 4.58 -18.12
CA PRO A 45 -15.98 3.31 -17.84
C PRO A 45 -14.47 3.38 -18.05
N LEU A 46 -13.71 2.83 -17.11
CA LEU A 46 -12.26 2.83 -17.13
C LEU A 46 -11.76 1.39 -16.97
N THR A 47 -11.00 0.91 -17.95
CA THR A 47 -10.32 -0.37 -17.86
C THR A 47 -8.88 -0.16 -17.42
N ILE A 48 -8.45 -0.91 -16.40
CA ILE A 48 -7.07 -0.88 -15.89
C ILE A 48 -6.47 -2.27 -16.09
N ASP A 49 -5.39 -2.31 -16.85
CA ASP A 49 -4.62 -3.53 -17.07
C ASP A 49 -3.84 -3.89 -15.80
N VAL A 50 -3.96 -5.14 -15.37
CA VAL A 50 -3.29 -5.66 -14.18
C VAL A 50 -2.26 -6.71 -14.56
N HIS A 51 -1.05 -6.52 -14.06
CA HIS A 51 0.06 -7.47 -14.16
C HIS A 51 0.34 -8.03 -12.77
N ALA A 52 0.07 -9.32 -12.56
CA ALA A 52 0.24 -10.00 -11.28
C ALA A 52 1.53 -10.83 -11.24
N HIS A 53 2.34 -10.59 -10.22
CA HIS A 53 3.64 -11.21 -10.00
C HIS A 53 3.64 -11.94 -8.66
N MET A 54 3.63 -13.28 -8.67
CA MET A 54 3.60 -14.10 -7.46
C MET A 54 4.99 -14.65 -7.18
N TYR A 55 5.58 -14.26 -6.05
CA TYR A 55 6.92 -14.70 -5.66
C TYR A 55 6.81 -15.86 -4.70
N VAL A 56 7.41 -16.99 -5.05
CA VAL A 56 7.35 -18.23 -4.28
C VAL A 56 8.74 -18.74 -3.95
N LYS A 57 8.93 -19.26 -2.74
CA LYS A 57 10.18 -19.96 -2.42
C LYS A 57 10.22 -21.29 -3.19
N LYS A 58 11.43 -21.76 -3.46
CA LYS A 58 11.66 -23.05 -4.13
C LYS A 58 11.04 -24.21 -3.35
N GLU A 59 11.11 -24.18 -2.03
CA GLU A 59 10.65 -25.25 -1.14
C GLU A 59 9.19 -25.09 -0.69
N SER A 60 8.50 -24.03 -1.12
CA SER A 60 7.11 -23.81 -0.74
C SER A 60 6.19 -24.89 -1.29
N LYS A 61 5.50 -25.56 -0.37
CA LYS A 61 4.56 -26.66 -0.64
C LYS A 61 3.20 -26.17 -1.11
N GLU A 62 2.84 -24.95 -0.72
CA GLU A 62 1.61 -24.28 -1.12
C GLU A 62 1.96 -22.99 -1.85
N ARG A 63 1.16 -22.66 -2.87
CA ARG A 63 1.33 -21.47 -3.70
C ARG A 63 -0.01 -20.82 -3.92
N LEU A 64 -0.03 -19.50 -4.10
CA LEU A 64 -1.24 -18.80 -4.48
C LEU A 64 -1.77 -19.40 -5.78
N THR A 65 -3.02 -19.87 -5.76
CA THR A 65 -3.63 -20.48 -6.94
C THR A 65 -4.16 -19.41 -7.89
N ARG A 66 -4.26 -19.74 -9.18
CA ARG A 66 -4.91 -18.88 -10.16
C ARG A 66 -6.35 -18.53 -9.76
N ARG A 67 -7.08 -19.48 -9.19
CA ARG A 67 -8.46 -19.30 -8.69
C ARG A 67 -8.52 -18.28 -7.53
N ALA A 68 -7.60 -18.36 -6.57
CA ALA A 68 -7.54 -17.39 -5.46
C ALA A 68 -7.24 -15.98 -5.99
N LEU A 69 -6.32 -15.85 -6.95
CA LEU A 69 -6.03 -14.57 -7.61
C LEU A 69 -7.28 -14.02 -8.35
N GLU A 70 -7.98 -14.84 -9.13
CA GLU A 70 -9.18 -14.41 -9.85
C GLU A 70 -10.29 -13.98 -8.89
N LYS A 71 -10.51 -14.72 -7.80
CA LYS A 71 -11.44 -14.34 -6.73
C LYS A 71 -11.08 -12.99 -6.11
N GLN A 72 -9.79 -12.72 -5.91
CA GLN A 72 -9.33 -11.41 -5.44
C GLN A 72 -9.59 -10.30 -6.47
N MET A 73 -9.41 -10.56 -7.76
CA MET A 73 -9.74 -9.60 -8.81
C MET A 73 -11.24 -9.29 -8.85
N ASP A 74 -12.11 -10.28 -8.62
CA ASP A 74 -13.55 -10.07 -8.51
C ASP A 74 -13.93 -9.20 -7.31
N ILE A 75 -13.28 -9.42 -6.16
CA ILE A 75 -13.44 -8.60 -4.95
C ILE A 75 -13.04 -7.16 -5.24
N LEU A 76 -11.89 -6.97 -5.89
CA LEU A 76 -11.40 -5.66 -6.27
C LEU A 76 -12.37 -4.97 -7.25
N ASN A 77 -12.78 -5.65 -8.31
CA ASN A 77 -13.72 -5.12 -9.29
C ASN A 77 -15.03 -4.65 -8.64
N ARG A 78 -15.62 -5.44 -7.72
CA ARG A 78 -16.83 -5.05 -6.98
C ARG A 78 -16.64 -3.77 -6.15
N ALA A 79 -15.53 -3.66 -5.44
CA ALA A 79 -15.26 -2.52 -4.57
C ALA A 79 -15.08 -1.19 -5.33
N TYR A 80 -14.64 -1.26 -6.60
CA TYR A 80 -14.38 -0.09 -7.44
C TYR A 80 -15.46 0.20 -8.49
N GLN A 81 -16.59 -0.52 -8.47
CA GLN A 81 -17.72 -0.27 -9.39
C GLN A 81 -18.25 1.17 -9.27
N GLY A 82 -18.19 1.79 -8.08
CA GLY A 82 -18.63 3.17 -7.86
C GLY A 82 -17.86 4.23 -8.67
N ILE A 83 -16.65 3.91 -9.17
CA ILE A 83 -15.90 4.76 -10.10
C ILE A 83 -15.86 4.21 -11.54
N LYS A 84 -16.72 3.23 -11.83
CA LYS A 84 -16.79 2.47 -13.09
C LYS A 84 -15.43 1.93 -13.57
N VAL A 85 -14.59 1.51 -12.62
CA VAL A 85 -13.31 0.87 -12.95
C VAL A 85 -13.50 -0.63 -13.08
N THR A 86 -12.87 -1.21 -14.10
CA THR A 86 -12.70 -2.65 -14.27
C THR A 86 -11.22 -2.98 -14.40
N PHE A 87 -10.71 -3.74 -13.45
CA PHE A 87 -9.39 -4.34 -13.47
C PHE A 87 -9.40 -5.62 -14.30
N VAL A 88 -8.55 -5.65 -15.32
CA VAL A 88 -8.42 -6.79 -16.24
C VAL A 88 -7.05 -7.40 -16.08
N LEU A 89 -7.00 -8.65 -15.62
CA LEU A 89 -5.75 -9.40 -15.48
C LEU A 89 -5.17 -9.71 -16.87
N LYS A 90 -4.03 -9.09 -17.21
CA LYS A 90 -3.31 -9.32 -18.46
C LYS A 90 -2.27 -10.41 -18.32
N THR A 91 -1.50 -10.38 -17.25
CA THR A 91 -0.47 -11.38 -16.95
C THR A 91 -0.59 -11.85 -15.50
N ALA A 92 -0.24 -13.11 -15.29
CA ALA A 92 -0.15 -13.73 -13.97
C ALA A 92 1.03 -14.70 -13.99
N GLU A 93 2.12 -14.34 -13.34
CA GLU A 93 3.39 -15.06 -13.39
C GLU A 93 3.83 -15.51 -12.00
N TRP A 94 4.30 -16.76 -11.89
CA TRP A 94 4.88 -17.30 -10.65
C TRP A 94 6.39 -17.34 -10.78
N ILE A 95 7.07 -16.52 -9.98
CA ILE A 95 8.50 -16.31 -9.99
C ILE A 95 9.09 -17.05 -8.79
N VAL A 96 9.97 -18.02 -9.05
CA VAL A 96 10.66 -18.77 -7.98
C VAL A 96 11.89 -17.99 -7.55
N ASP A 97 11.81 -17.35 -6.38
CA ASP A 97 12.92 -16.58 -5.80
C ASP A 97 12.77 -16.47 -4.28
N ASP A 98 13.64 -17.16 -3.54
CA ASP A 98 13.48 -17.29 -2.09
C ASP A 98 13.57 -15.94 -1.34
N LYS A 99 14.34 -15.00 -1.88
CA LYS A 99 14.57 -13.70 -1.24
C LYS A 99 13.40 -12.76 -1.50
N TRP A 100 12.91 -12.70 -2.73
CA TRP A 100 11.72 -11.91 -3.06
C TRP A 100 10.44 -12.47 -2.44
N ALA A 101 10.29 -13.80 -2.37
CA ALA A 101 9.14 -14.43 -1.73
C ALA A 101 8.99 -14.07 -0.24
N MET A 102 10.10 -13.73 0.42
CA MET A 102 10.14 -13.26 1.83
C MET A 102 10.07 -11.73 1.96
N GLY A 103 9.78 -11.01 0.87
CA GLY A 103 9.65 -9.56 0.87
C GLY A 103 10.98 -8.83 1.09
N THR A 104 12.12 -9.49 0.85
CA THR A 104 13.43 -8.82 0.86
C THR A 104 13.72 -8.22 -0.52
N ASP A 105 14.51 -7.15 -0.59
CA ASP A 105 14.89 -6.52 -1.86
C ASP A 105 13.70 -6.02 -2.72
N LEU A 106 12.64 -5.51 -2.07
CA LEU A 106 11.40 -5.07 -2.73
C LEU A 106 11.61 -4.04 -3.83
N ALA A 107 12.56 -3.12 -3.66
CA ALA A 107 12.83 -2.08 -4.64
C ALA A 107 13.30 -2.67 -5.98
N ASN A 108 14.26 -3.61 -5.94
CA ASN A 108 14.70 -4.31 -7.14
C ASN A 108 13.66 -5.32 -7.64
N MET A 109 12.85 -5.90 -6.76
CA MET A 109 11.75 -6.80 -7.14
C MET A 109 10.72 -6.08 -7.99
N VAL A 110 10.17 -4.98 -7.48
CA VAL A 110 9.18 -4.16 -8.16
C VAL A 110 9.75 -3.60 -9.46
N PHE A 111 10.97 -3.06 -9.41
CA PHE A 111 11.61 -2.54 -10.61
C PHE A 111 11.93 -3.64 -11.64
N GLY A 112 12.43 -4.80 -11.23
CA GLY A 112 12.82 -5.85 -12.17
C GLY A 112 11.63 -6.44 -12.94
N ASN A 113 10.44 -6.42 -12.34
CA ASN A 113 9.26 -7.12 -12.87
C ASN A 113 8.12 -6.20 -13.31
N TYR A 114 8.29 -4.87 -13.24
CA TYR A 114 7.26 -3.93 -13.70
C TYR A 114 6.91 -4.14 -15.19
N GLN A 115 5.62 -4.21 -15.49
CA GLN A 115 5.08 -4.33 -16.84
C GLN A 115 4.12 -3.18 -17.17
N GLY A 116 4.06 -2.80 -18.43
CA GLY A 116 3.20 -1.71 -18.91
C GLY A 116 3.76 -0.31 -18.61
N ASN A 117 2.86 0.62 -18.30
CA ASN A 117 3.18 2.02 -18.03
C ASN A 117 2.37 2.54 -16.84
N TYR A 118 2.42 3.84 -16.56
CA TYR A 118 1.80 4.41 -15.35
C TYR A 118 0.27 4.27 -15.24
N SER A 119 -0.42 3.86 -16.32
CA SER A 119 -1.84 3.48 -16.33
C SER A 119 -2.07 2.00 -15.99
N SER A 120 -1.03 1.18 -15.96
CA SER A 120 -1.11 -0.26 -15.64
C SER A 120 -0.84 -0.49 -14.16
N LEU A 121 -1.64 -1.35 -13.52
CA LEU A 121 -1.46 -1.73 -12.12
C LEU A 121 -0.59 -2.98 -12.04
N ASN A 122 0.59 -2.85 -11.42
CA ASN A 122 1.44 -3.99 -11.08
C ASN A 122 1.15 -4.43 -9.64
N VAL A 123 0.78 -5.70 -9.48
CA VAL A 123 0.47 -6.33 -8.19
C VAL A 123 1.50 -7.41 -7.92
N HIS A 124 2.32 -7.22 -6.90
CA HIS A 124 3.31 -8.16 -6.43
C HIS A 124 2.77 -8.87 -5.20
N ILE A 125 2.74 -10.20 -5.20
CA ILE A 125 2.29 -11.00 -4.07
C ILE A 125 3.45 -11.86 -3.61
N VAL A 126 3.91 -11.60 -2.38
CA VAL A 126 4.98 -12.37 -1.73
C VAL A 126 4.38 -13.33 -0.70
N GLU A 127 5.09 -14.38 -0.33
CA GLU A 127 4.59 -15.31 0.70
C GLU A 127 4.53 -14.65 2.08
N TYR A 128 5.52 -13.79 2.38
CA TYR A 128 5.64 -13.12 3.66
C TYR A 128 6.25 -11.73 3.47
N LEU A 129 5.64 -10.71 4.07
CA LEU A 129 6.22 -9.38 4.19
C LEU A 129 6.82 -9.26 5.60
N GLY A 130 8.14 -9.44 5.69
CA GLY A 130 8.83 -9.49 6.98
C GLY A 130 8.98 -8.17 7.72
N PRO A 131 9.62 -8.21 8.90
CA PRO A 131 9.82 -7.04 9.75
C PRO A 131 10.45 -5.87 8.97
N PRO A 132 9.99 -4.62 9.19
CA PRO A 132 9.11 -4.18 10.28
C PRO A 132 7.60 -4.41 10.03
N PHE A 133 7.23 -5.01 8.91
CA PHE A 133 5.82 -5.24 8.57
C PHE A 133 5.33 -6.54 9.24
N GLN A 134 4.10 -6.54 9.75
CA GLN A 134 3.42 -7.77 10.19
C GLN A 134 3.01 -8.61 8.96
N GLU A 135 2.57 -9.84 9.18
CA GLU A 135 2.18 -10.82 8.14
C GLU A 135 1.10 -10.35 7.15
N ARG A 136 0.38 -9.27 7.48
CA ARG A 136 -0.82 -8.79 6.77
C ARG A 136 -0.74 -7.39 6.20
N HIS A 137 0.46 -6.87 5.96
CA HIS A 137 0.60 -5.54 5.37
C HIS A 137 0.46 -5.58 3.85
N GLY A 138 -0.07 -4.50 3.30
CA GLY A 138 0.02 -4.16 1.89
C GLY A 138 0.71 -2.82 1.74
N LEU A 139 1.49 -2.65 0.67
CA LEU A 139 2.19 -1.42 0.35
C LEU A 139 1.85 -1.04 -1.07
N CYS A 140 1.36 0.17 -1.30
CA CYS A 140 1.11 0.68 -2.64
C CYS A 140 1.67 2.09 -2.77
N SER A 141 2.21 2.41 -3.94
CA SER A 141 2.62 3.77 -4.28
C SER A 141 1.42 4.71 -4.31
N HIS A 142 1.63 5.97 -3.91
CA HIS A 142 0.69 7.05 -4.21
C HIS A 142 0.96 7.63 -5.61
N PRO A 143 -0.06 8.12 -6.33
CA PRO A 143 0.14 8.77 -7.61
C PRO A 143 0.87 10.10 -7.42
N PHE A 144 1.72 10.45 -8.38
CA PHE A 144 2.46 11.72 -8.38
C PHE A 144 2.82 12.15 -9.80
N SER A 145 2.97 13.46 -10.01
CA SER A 145 3.24 14.05 -11.34
C SER A 145 4.67 13.87 -11.84
N GLY A 146 5.61 13.56 -10.93
CA GLY A 146 7.02 13.40 -11.23
C GLY A 146 7.40 12.09 -11.93
N ARG A 147 8.70 11.90 -12.15
CA ARG A 147 9.28 10.66 -12.70
C ARG A 147 9.12 9.49 -11.73
N PHE A 148 8.70 8.32 -12.19
CA PHE A 148 8.59 7.13 -11.34
C PHE A 148 9.48 5.98 -11.81
N ILE A 149 9.83 5.09 -10.88
CA ILE A 149 10.60 3.87 -11.15
C ILE A 149 9.96 2.60 -10.57
N ASP A 150 9.07 2.72 -9.59
CA ASP A 150 8.60 1.58 -8.82
C ASP A 150 7.12 1.70 -8.42
N ASP A 151 6.32 2.37 -9.26
CA ASP A 151 4.87 2.44 -9.05
C ASP A 151 4.27 1.04 -9.07
N SER A 152 3.71 0.58 -7.94
CA SER A 152 3.23 -0.80 -7.79
C SER A 152 2.50 -0.96 -6.46
N CYS A 153 1.86 -2.11 -6.33
CA CYS A 153 1.34 -2.63 -5.08
C CYS A 153 2.06 -3.93 -4.70
N VAL A 154 2.41 -4.11 -3.44
CA VAL A 154 2.99 -5.33 -2.86
C VAL A 154 2.10 -5.80 -1.73
N PHE A 155 1.71 -7.07 -1.74
CA PHE A 155 0.87 -7.70 -0.72
C PHE A 155 1.47 -9.02 -0.24
N SER A 156 1.13 -9.39 0.98
CA SER A 156 1.36 -10.74 1.49
C SER A 156 0.29 -11.69 0.96
N ALA A 157 0.66 -12.93 0.66
CA ALA A 157 -0.29 -13.98 0.26
C ALA A 157 -1.36 -14.23 1.34
N TYR A 158 -1.03 -13.98 2.61
CA TYR A 158 -1.95 -14.01 3.75
C TYR A 158 -3.08 -12.97 3.67
N ASN A 159 -2.98 -11.97 2.80
CA ASN A 159 -4.04 -10.99 2.55
C ASN A 159 -5.08 -11.45 1.53
N ILE A 160 -4.84 -12.58 0.86
CA ILE A 160 -5.65 -13.04 -0.26
C ILE A 160 -6.58 -14.17 0.20
N PRO A 161 -7.91 -14.06 -0.02
CA PRO A 161 -8.84 -15.14 0.26
C PRO A 161 -8.47 -16.41 -0.50
N ASP A 162 -8.50 -17.56 0.17
CA ASP A 162 -8.10 -18.87 -0.35
C ASP A 162 -6.60 -18.93 -0.77
N GLY A 163 -5.79 -17.98 -0.31
CA GLY A 163 -4.34 -17.99 -0.47
C GLY A 163 -3.62 -18.89 0.55
N PRO A 164 -2.34 -19.24 0.32
CA PRO A 164 -1.55 -20.00 1.27
C PRO A 164 -1.55 -19.37 2.66
N GLY A 165 -1.84 -20.19 3.68
CA GLY A 165 -1.93 -19.73 5.06
C GLY A 165 -3.13 -18.82 5.38
N SER A 166 -4.05 -18.55 4.43
CA SER A 166 -5.24 -17.72 4.66
C SER A 166 -6.25 -18.34 5.63
N ASP A 167 -6.18 -19.66 5.83
CA ASP A 167 -6.99 -20.45 6.75
C ASP A 167 -6.23 -20.84 8.03
N SER A 168 -5.00 -20.35 8.20
CA SER A 168 -4.16 -20.66 9.36
C SER A 168 -4.89 -20.35 10.68
N PRO A 169 -4.90 -21.28 11.65
CA PRO A 169 -5.57 -21.08 12.94
C PRO A 169 -4.89 -20.01 13.82
N LEU A 170 -3.68 -19.58 13.45
CA LEU A 170 -2.97 -18.49 14.13
C LEU A 170 -3.51 -17.11 13.74
N LEU A 171 -4.32 -17.04 12.68
CA LEU A 171 -4.92 -15.80 12.22
C LEU A 171 -6.14 -15.46 13.06
N LYS A 172 -6.16 -14.25 13.61
CA LYS A 172 -7.30 -13.72 14.37
C LYS A 172 -8.59 -13.69 13.51
N ASP A 173 -8.46 -13.31 12.25
CA ASP A 173 -9.57 -13.18 11.29
C ASP A 173 -9.14 -13.74 9.93
N ARG A 174 -10.03 -14.33 9.12
CA ARG A 174 -9.67 -14.75 7.76
C ARG A 174 -9.56 -13.55 6.79
N PRO A 175 -8.68 -13.58 5.78
CA PRO A 175 -8.61 -12.50 4.80
C PRO A 175 -9.87 -12.49 3.92
N LEU A 176 -10.43 -11.30 3.71
CA LEU A 176 -11.58 -11.03 2.84
C LEU A 176 -11.17 -10.24 1.59
N GLY A 177 -9.86 -10.06 1.37
CA GLY A 177 -9.29 -9.36 0.23
C GLY A 177 -9.37 -7.84 0.33
N LYS A 178 -9.67 -7.29 1.51
CA LYS A 178 -9.89 -5.85 1.70
C LYS A 178 -8.59 -5.07 1.94
N VAL A 179 -7.50 -5.74 2.35
CA VAL A 179 -6.16 -5.13 2.31
C VAL A 179 -5.76 -4.72 0.89
N MET A 180 -6.13 -5.51 -0.13
CA MET A 180 -5.86 -5.11 -1.53
C MET A 180 -6.72 -3.92 -1.96
N ILE A 181 -8.00 -3.89 -1.59
CA ILE A 181 -8.87 -2.72 -1.83
C ILE A 181 -8.27 -1.47 -1.19
N HIS A 182 -7.81 -1.57 0.07
CA HIS A 182 -7.16 -0.48 0.77
C HIS A 182 -5.88 -0.01 0.07
N GLY A 183 -5.00 -0.94 -0.30
CA GLY A 183 -3.75 -0.63 -1.00
C GLY A 183 -3.99 0.04 -2.35
N VAL A 184 -4.89 -0.50 -3.17
CA VAL A 184 -5.25 0.11 -4.46
C VAL A 184 -5.91 1.49 -4.24
N GLY A 185 -6.54 1.74 -3.07
CA GLY A 185 -7.02 3.05 -2.67
C GLY A 185 -5.88 4.07 -2.58
N HIS A 186 -4.73 3.68 -2.01
CA HIS A 186 -3.51 4.50 -2.06
C HIS A 186 -2.98 4.69 -3.47
N TRP A 187 -3.06 3.67 -4.33
CA TRP A 187 -2.66 3.76 -5.73
C TRP A 187 -3.48 4.77 -6.53
N PHE A 188 -4.76 4.96 -6.17
CA PHE A 188 -5.61 6.07 -6.65
C PHE A 188 -5.46 7.37 -5.85
N GLY A 189 -4.57 7.44 -4.87
CA GLY A 189 -4.25 8.65 -4.12
C GLY A 189 -5.15 8.95 -2.94
N LEU A 190 -5.83 7.94 -2.38
CA LEU A 190 -6.50 8.07 -1.09
C LEU A 190 -5.51 7.93 0.06
N HIS A 191 -5.83 8.58 1.18
CA HIS A 191 -5.04 8.50 2.41
C HIS A 191 -5.89 7.96 3.56
N HIS A 192 -5.22 7.49 4.61
CA HIS A 192 -5.89 7.08 5.84
C HIS A 192 -6.67 8.27 6.43
N PRO A 193 -7.89 8.05 6.95
CA PRO A 193 -8.62 9.06 7.71
C PRO A 193 -7.85 9.55 8.95
N SER A 194 -6.98 8.71 9.50
CA SER A 194 -6.09 9.04 10.62
C SER A 194 -4.84 9.82 10.22
N ARG A 195 -4.64 10.10 8.92
CA ARG A 195 -3.57 11.00 8.48
C ARG A 195 -3.82 12.38 9.09
N GLY A 196 -2.82 12.91 9.79
CA GLY A 196 -2.94 14.20 10.48
C GLY A 196 -3.70 14.17 11.80
N LEU A 197 -4.08 12.98 12.29
CA LEU A 197 -4.79 12.81 13.56
C LEU A 197 -6.08 13.67 13.59
N CYS A 198 -6.49 14.13 14.77
CA CYS A 198 -7.64 15.03 14.90
C CYS A 198 -7.41 16.45 14.35
N HIS A 199 -6.21 16.78 13.85
CA HIS A 199 -5.93 18.08 13.22
C HIS A 199 -6.16 18.08 11.70
N GLY A 200 -6.24 16.88 11.10
CA GLY A 200 -6.34 16.73 9.65
C GLY A 200 -5.05 17.11 8.91
N TYR A 201 -5.17 17.27 7.59
CA TYR A 201 -4.06 17.55 6.69
C TYR A 201 -4.55 18.25 5.42
N THR A 202 -3.61 18.84 4.67
CA THR A 202 -3.88 19.48 3.39
C THR A 202 -4.42 18.47 2.38
N ASP A 203 -5.38 18.88 1.55
CA ASP A 203 -5.98 18.05 0.50
C ASP A 203 -6.74 16.82 1.01
N ARG A 204 -7.24 16.84 2.25
CA ARG A 204 -8.19 15.83 2.76
C ARG A 204 -9.40 15.68 1.83
N VAL A 205 -9.97 14.48 1.76
CA VAL A 205 -11.28 14.27 1.15
C VAL A 205 -12.35 14.83 2.11
N PRO A 206 -13.12 15.86 1.73
CA PRO A 206 -13.94 16.64 2.68
C PRO A 206 -14.97 15.84 3.48
N ASP A 207 -15.56 14.79 2.87
CA ASP A 207 -16.60 13.96 3.49
C ASP A 207 -16.05 12.78 4.32
N VAL A 208 -14.73 12.70 4.50
CA VAL A 208 -14.09 11.71 5.37
C VAL A 208 -13.77 12.37 6.72
N PRO A 209 -14.47 12.03 7.82
CA PRO A 209 -14.15 12.52 9.15
C PRO A 209 -12.71 12.17 9.53
N VAL A 210 -12.05 13.06 10.28
CA VAL A 210 -10.75 12.77 10.87
C VAL A 210 -10.94 11.85 12.07
N MET A 211 -9.95 11.00 12.32
CA MET A 211 -9.98 10.03 13.43
C MET A 211 -8.56 9.78 13.96
N LEU A 212 -8.46 9.18 15.14
CA LEU A 212 -7.30 8.41 15.57
C LEU A 212 -7.48 6.95 15.17
N ASN A 213 -6.43 6.12 15.29
CA ASN A 213 -6.55 4.70 14.96
C ASN A 213 -7.50 4.00 15.94
N VAL A 214 -8.47 3.27 15.38
CA VAL A 214 -9.41 2.43 16.12
C VAL A 214 -9.19 0.98 15.70
N GLU A 215 -8.96 0.12 16.69
CA GLU A 215 -8.80 -1.32 16.47
C GLU A 215 -10.16 -2.04 16.48
N GLY A 216 -10.24 -3.16 15.77
CA GLY A 216 -11.44 -4.01 15.75
C GLY A 216 -12.55 -3.46 14.86
N CYS A 217 -13.80 -3.71 15.27
CA CYS A 217 -15.01 -3.24 14.57
C CYS A 217 -16.08 -2.81 15.60
N PRO A 218 -15.84 -1.70 16.33
CA PRO A 218 -16.85 -1.19 17.25
C PRO A 218 -18.09 -0.69 16.48
N ALA A 219 -19.26 -0.75 17.11
CA ALA A 219 -20.51 -0.32 16.50
C ALA A 219 -20.51 1.18 16.12
N TRP A 220 -19.79 2.00 16.88
CA TRP A 220 -19.52 3.40 16.60
C TRP A 220 -18.25 3.85 17.36
N GLY A 221 -17.68 4.98 16.98
CA GLY A 221 -16.48 5.54 17.60
C GLY A 221 -16.37 7.03 17.34
N ASP A 222 -15.83 7.75 18.33
CA ASP A 222 -15.57 9.19 18.24
C ASP A 222 -14.23 9.53 18.90
N THR A 223 -13.14 9.22 18.21
CA THR A 223 -11.79 9.53 18.69
C THR A 223 -11.42 11.01 18.58
N CYS A 224 -12.19 11.80 17.82
CA CYS A 224 -11.98 13.23 17.61
C CYS A 224 -13.27 14.01 17.94
N PRO A 225 -13.62 14.15 19.23
CA PRO A 225 -14.92 14.69 19.66
C PRO A 225 -15.15 16.14 19.23
N ASP A 226 -14.08 16.94 19.16
CA ASP A 226 -14.13 18.35 18.74
C ASP A 226 -14.18 18.53 17.21
N GLN A 227 -14.15 17.44 16.44
CA GLN A 227 -14.17 17.45 14.98
C GLN A 227 -15.53 16.99 14.44
N PRO A 228 -15.97 17.45 13.25
CA PRO A 228 -17.25 17.02 12.68
C PRO A 228 -17.24 15.53 12.27
N GLY A 229 -18.35 14.84 12.53
CA GLY A 229 -18.58 13.44 12.13
C GLY A 229 -17.97 12.40 13.06
N TYR A 230 -18.53 11.19 13.04
CA TYR A 230 -18.00 10.01 13.76
C TYR A 230 -16.83 9.38 13.03
N ASP A 231 -16.04 8.56 13.72
CA ASP A 231 -14.96 7.80 13.10
C ASP A 231 -15.52 6.97 11.93
N PRO A 232 -14.92 7.05 10.72
CA PRO A 232 -15.40 6.35 9.54
C PRO A 232 -14.98 4.86 9.58
N ILE A 233 -15.33 4.14 10.64
CA ILE A 233 -14.90 2.77 10.98
C ILE A 233 -15.09 1.79 9.82
N HIS A 234 -16.16 1.98 9.03
CA HIS A 234 -16.52 1.15 7.88
C HIS A 234 -15.83 1.53 6.57
N ASN A 235 -14.95 2.53 6.57
CA ASN A 235 -14.26 2.98 5.37
C ASN A 235 -13.09 2.05 5.02
N TYR A 236 -12.93 1.71 3.74
CA TYR A 236 -11.81 0.88 3.28
C TYR A 236 -10.43 1.46 3.63
N MET A 237 -10.32 2.79 3.77
CA MET A 237 -9.05 3.48 4.09
C MET A 237 -8.74 3.55 5.59
N VAL A 238 -9.57 3.00 6.49
CA VAL A 238 -9.16 2.84 7.89
C VAL A 238 -8.03 1.82 7.98
N TYR A 239 -6.97 2.12 8.72
CA TYR A 239 -5.80 1.24 8.83
C TYR A 239 -6.05 0.09 9.81
N ALA A 240 -6.32 0.41 11.08
CA ALA A 240 -6.28 -0.54 12.21
C ALA A 240 -7.55 -1.41 12.41
N SER A 241 -8.60 -1.23 11.59
CA SER A 241 -9.85 -1.99 11.74
C SER A 241 -9.82 -3.35 11.04
N ASN A 242 -10.63 -4.28 11.54
CA ASN A 242 -10.81 -5.62 10.97
C ASN A 242 -11.38 -5.53 9.55
N GLU A 243 -11.00 -6.47 8.68
CA GLU A 243 -11.49 -6.49 7.30
C GLU A 243 -13.02 -6.55 7.23
N GLU A 244 -13.68 -7.38 8.04
CA GLU A 244 -15.16 -7.50 8.08
C GLU A 244 -15.86 -6.15 8.20
N CYS A 245 -15.26 -5.22 8.95
CA CYS A 245 -15.81 -3.90 9.19
C CYS A 245 -15.84 -2.99 7.95
N LYS A 246 -14.87 -3.15 7.04
CA LYS A 246 -14.63 -2.22 5.93
C LYS A 246 -15.55 -2.55 4.75
N VAL A 247 -16.45 -1.65 4.38
CA VAL A 247 -17.47 -1.94 3.35
C VAL A 247 -17.63 -0.88 2.28
N GLN A 248 -17.02 0.30 2.43
CA GLN A 248 -17.27 1.40 1.49
C GLN A 248 -16.13 2.41 1.34
N PHE A 249 -16.16 3.11 0.21
CA PHE A 249 -15.56 4.43 0.04
C PHE A 249 -16.66 5.50 0.18
N THR A 250 -16.29 6.73 0.53
CA THR A 250 -17.22 7.87 0.53
C THR A 250 -17.41 8.44 -0.89
N PRO A 251 -18.51 9.14 -1.20
CA PRO A 251 -18.68 9.86 -2.46
C PRO A 251 -17.48 10.75 -2.84
N GLY A 252 -16.94 11.50 -1.88
CA GLY A 252 -15.75 12.34 -2.09
C GLY A 252 -14.50 11.52 -2.43
N GLN A 253 -14.35 10.32 -1.87
CA GLN A 253 -13.25 9.42 -2.24
C GLN A 253 -13.40 8.94 -3.68
N LEU A 254 -14.62 8.63 -4.14
CA LEU A 254 -14.87 8.24 -5.54
C LEU A 254 -14.42 9.34 -6.52
N VAL A 255 -14.85 10.58 -6.25
CA VAL A 255 -14.45 11.77 -7.04
C VAL A 255 -12.94 11.95 -7.01
N ARG A 256 -12.31 11.86 -5.83
CA ARG A 256 -10.86 12.02 -5.69
C ARG A 256 -10.08 10.97 -6.49
N MET A 257 -10.50 9.70 -6.46
CA MET A 257 -9.82 8.63 -7.19
C MET A 257 -9.79 8.91 -8.70
N ARG A 258 -10.90 9.40 -9.26
CA ARG A 258 -11.00 9.75 -10.68
C ARG A 258 -10.19 10.99 -11.03
N GLN A 259 -10.24 12.04 -10.21
CA GLN A 259 -9.40 13.23 -10.39
C GLN A 259 -7.90 12.88 -10.39
N ASN A 260 -7.46 12.04 -9.44
CA ASN A 260 -6.07 11.60 -9.36
C ASN A 260 -5.69 10.70 -10.55
N TRP A 261 -6.60 9.83 -10.99
CA TRP A 261 -6.39 9.03 -12.20
C TRP A 261 -6.12 9.94 -13.40
N ASP A 262 -7.01 10.90 -13.67
CA ASP A 262 -6.90 11.80 -14.82
C ASP A 262 -5.64 12.67 -14.74
N ALA A 263 -5.32 13.20 -13.55
CA ALA A 263 -4.18 14.08 -13.35
C ALA A 263 -2.82 13.37 -13.48
N PHE A 264 -2.72 12.13 -13.01
CA PHE A 264 -1.42 11.47 -12.85
C PHE A 264 -1.22 10.27 -13.76
N ARG A 265 -2.24 9.44 -13.93
CA ARG A 265 -2.14 8.09 -14.51
C ARG A 265 -2.65 7.97 -15.93
N ALA A 266 -3.66 8.75 -16.32
CA ALA A 266 -4.35 8.61 -17.61
C ALA A 266 -3.44 8.78 -18.84
N SER A 267 -2.36 9.54 -18.72
CA SER A 267 -1.39 9.75 -19.81
C SER A 267 -0.48 8.54 -20.07
N GLY A 268 -0.49 7.50 -19.23
CA GLY A 268 0.26 6.27 -19.46
C GLY A 268 1.76 6.49 -19.60
N ARG A 269 2.32 7.42 -18.81
CA ARG A 269 3.75 7.76 -18.90
C ARG A 269 4.63 6.53 -18.73
N ASP A 270 5.67 6.46 -19.55
CA ASP A 270 6.66 5.40 -19.43
C ASP A 270 7.44 5.52 -18.11
N ARG A 271 7.80 4.35 -17.60
CA ARG A 271 8.64 4.26 -16.44
C ARG A 271 10.02 4.84 -16.74
N THR A 272 10.56 5.56 -15.77
CA THR A 272 11.89 6.15 -15.92
C THR A 272 12.97 5.06 -15.92
N PRO A 273 13.90 5.06 -16.89
CA PRO A 273 15.04 4.16 -16.87
C PRO A 273 15.86 4.32 -15.59
N LEU A 274 16.40 3.21 -15.08
CA LEU A 274 17.27 3.22 -13.91
C LEU A 274 18.69 3.61 -14.34
N GLU A 275 18.98 4.91 -14.28
CA GLU A 275 20.26 5.49 -14.64
C GLU A 275 20.75 6.46 -13.56
N ALA A 276 21.99 6.27 -13.09
CA ALA A 276 22.62 7.20 -12.15
C ALA A 276 23.22 8.38 -12.91
N LYS A 277 22.97 9.59 -12.41
CA LYS A 277 23.64 10.80 -12.90
C LYS A 277 24.88 11.08 -12.07
N ARG A 278 25.92 11.60 -12.74
CA ARG A 278 27.10 12.10 -12.04
C ARG A 278 26.72 13.27 -11.13
N LEU A 279 27.07 13.15 -9.86
CA LEU A 279 26.77 14.11 -8.80
C LEU A 279 27.77 15.27 -8.80
N ARG A 280 27.33 16.39 -8.22
CA ARG A 280 28.18 17.57 -8.05
C ARG A 280 29.24 17.31 -6.99
N MET A 281 30.49 17.55 -7.36
CA MET A 281 31.63 17.54 -6.44
C MET A 281 31.62 18.80 -5.56
N LEU A 282 31.79 18.62 -4.25
CA LEU A 282 32.08 19.66 -3.27
C LEU A 282 33.52 19.48 -2.82
N ARG A 283 34.25 20.60 -2.69
CA ARG A 283 35.63 20.62 -2.22
C ARG A 283 35.69 21.18 -0.80
N GLN A 284 36.50 20.54 0.04
CA GLN A 284 36.86 21.02 1.37
C GLN A 284 38.39 20.98 1.50
N ASN A 285 38.95 21.97 2.19
CA ASN A 285 40.40 22.11 2.31
C ASN A 285 41.00 20.91 3.04
N GLY A 286 42.02 20.28 2.44
CA GLY A 286 42.68 19.10 3.01
C GLY A 286 41.85 17.80 2.95
N LYS A 287 40.72 17.79 2.23
CA LYS A 287 39.84 16.61 2.09
C LYS A 287 39.80 16.08 0.66
N LEU A 288 39.48 14.79 0.52
CA LEU A 288 39.10 14.17 -0.73
C LEU A 288 37.75 14.75 -1.23
N PRO A 289 37.45 14.62 -2.54
CA PRO A 289 36.17 15.04 -3.10
C PRO A 289 34.98 14.47 -2.34
N TYR A 290 33.99 15.32 -2.06
CA TYR A 290 32.71 14.93 -1.49
C TYR A 290 31.58 15.08 -2.52
N PHE A 291 30.75 14.06 -2.67
CA PHE A 291 29.62 14.04 -3.61
C PHE A 291 28.31 13.98 -2.83
N ALA A 292 27.57 15.10 -2.86
CA ALA A 292 26.32 15.23 -2.13
C ALA A 292 25.21 14.40 -2.81
N ALA A 293 24.60 13.51 -2.04
CA ALA A 293 23.42 12.77 -2.46
C ALA A 293 22.22 13.73 -2.67
N PRO A 294 21.30 13.43 -3.62
CA PRO A 294 20.02 14.10 -3.71
C PRO A 294 19.18 13.97 -2.43
N ALA A 295 18.09 14.73 -2.33
CA ALA A 295 17.18 14.63 -1.19
C ALA A 295 16.66 13.18 -1.01
N ARG A 296 16.62 12.67 0.23
CA ARG A 296 16.20 11.27 0.51
C ARG A 296 14.78 10.94 0.00
N THR A 297 13.94 11.96 -0.20
CA THR A 297 12.58 11.85 -0.73
C THR A 297 12.50 11.88 -2.26
N SER A 298 13.62 12.13 -2.94
CA SER A 298 13.68 12.23 -4.40
C SER A 298 13.81 10.87 -5.08
N VAL A 299 13.32 10.79 -6.31
CA VAL A 299 13.43 9.59 -7.15
C VAL A 299 14.89 9.33 -7.51
N GLU A 300 15.70 10.38 -7.66
CA GLU A 300 17.14 10.30 -7.90
C GLU A 300 17.86 9.60 -6.75
N TYR A 301 17.52 9.93 -5.50
CA TYR A 301 18.09 9.25 -4.34
C TYR A 301 17.72 7.76 -4.33
N LYS A 302 16.47 7.44 -4.69
CA LYS A 302 16.00 6.06 -4.77
C LYS A 302 16.74 5.26 -5.85
N MET A 303 16.83 5.80 -7.07
CA MET A 303 17.63 5.21 -8.16
C MET A 303 19.08 4.94 -7.72
N MET A 304 19.70 5.95 -7.10
CA MET A 304 21.06 5.85 -6.59
C MET A 304 21.19 4.73 -5.55
N THR A 305 20.28 4.63 -4.57
CA THR A 305 20.30 3.53 -3.59
C THR A 305 20.13 2.16 -4.25
N MET A 306 19.30 2.03 -5.28
CA MET A 306 19.10 0.75 -5.98
C MET A 306 20.31 0.32 -6.82
N LEU A 307 21.07 1.27 -7.38
CA LEU A 307 22.26 1.00 -8.18
C LEU A 307 23.49 0.72 -7.31
N CYS A 308 23.60 1.43 -6.18
CA CYS A 308 24.77 1.48 -5.31
C CYS A 308 24.62 0.66 -4.01
N SER A 309 23.55 -0.11 -3.88
CA SER A 309 23.38 -1.12 -2.83
C SER A 309 23.38 -2.50 -3.48
N PRO A 310 23.79 -3.56 -2.74
CA PRO A 310 23.75 -4.89 -3.30
C PRO A 310 22.30 -5.30 -3.56
N ASP A 311 22.04 -5.91 -4.70
CA ASP A 311 20.78 -6.62 -4.90
C ASP A 311 20.73 -7.88 -4.03
N ARG A 312 19.63 -8.62 -4.09
CA ARG A 312 19.49 -9.88 -3.36
C ARG A 312 20.59 -10.90 -3.65
N ASN A 313 21.35 -10.81 -4.74
CA ASN A 313 22.46 -11.70 -5.07
C ASN A 313 23.83 -11.14 -4.65
N GLY A 314 23.85 -10.01 -3.93
CA GLY A 314 25.10 -9.34 -3.54
C GLY A 314 25.75 -8.54 -4.65
N VAL A 315 25.05 -8.34 -5.78
CA VAL A 315 25.60 -7.67 -6.97
C VAL A 315 25.32 -6.16 -6.89
N TYR A 316 26.37 -5.37 -7.11
CA TYR A 316 26.28 -3.91 -7.24
C TYR A 316 26.27 -3.53 -8.72
N ARG A 317 25.40 -2.59 -9.12
CA ARG A 317 25.32 -2.11 -10.50
C ARG A 317 26.17 -0.87 -10.75
N GLU A 318 26.48 -0.12 -9.69
CA GLU A 318 27.35 1.05 -9.73
C GLU A 318 28.22 1.08 -8.47
N LEU A 319 29.51 1.39 -8.65
CA LEU A 319 30.52 1.38 -7.59
C LEU A 319 31.24 2.73 -7.45
N ARG A 320 31.09 3.62 -8.43
CA ARG A 320 31.82 4.88 -8.51
C ARG A 320 31.19 5.90 -7.56
N GLU A 321 32.06 6.55 -6.78
CA GLU A 321 31.65 7.51 -5.76
C GLU A 321 30.85 8.68 -6.33
N GLU A 322 31.25 9.19 -7.49
CA GLU A 322 30.61 10.33 -8.13
C GLU A 322 29.19 10.02 -8.66
N TYR A 323 28.74 8.77 -8.62
CA TYR A 323 27.37 8.36 -8.95
C TYR A 323 26.59 7.91 -7.71
N CYS A 324 27.26 7.27 -6.75
CA CYS A 324 26.64 6.77 -5.53
C CYS A 324 26.52 7.82 -4.43
N GLY A 325 27.26 8.91 -4.52
CA GLY A 325 27.40 9.88 -3.45
C GLY A 325 28.27 9.34 -2.32
N THR A 326 29.02 10.24 -1.68
CA THR A 326 30.02 9.87 -0.68
C THR A 326 29.43 9.08 0.48
N GLY A 327 28.22 9.45 0.94
CA GLY A 327 27.56 8.79 2.06
C GLY A 327 27.25 7.32 1.80
N ILE A 328 26.64 6.99 0.65
CA ILE A 328 26.35 5.59 0.28
C ILE A 328 27.65 4.86 -0.05
N TYR A 329 28.53 5.50 -0.82
CA TYR A 329 29.82 4.92 -1.20
C TYR A 329 30.65 4.46 0.01
N CYS A 330 30.70 5.27 1.07
CA CYS A 330 31.38 4.88 2.30
C CYS A 330 30.57 3.87 3.12
N ARG A 331 29.26 4.07 3.34
CA ARG A 331 28.46 3.18 4.21
C ARG A 331 28.30 1.77 3.64
N ASN A 332 28.10 1.65 2.33
CA ASN A 332 28.04 0.36 1.65
C ASN A 332 29.44 -0.20 1.32
N GLU A 333 30.49 0.45 1.82
CA GLU A 333 31.88 0.05 1.65
C GLU A 333 32.32 -0.16 0.19
N LEU A 334 31.72 0.59 -0.74
CA LEU A 334 31.96 0.46 -2.17
C LEU A 334 33.43 0.71 -2.52
N TYR A 335 34.13 1.54 -1.74
CA TYR A 335 35.58 1.74 -1.87
C TYR A 335 36.38 0.45 -1.71
N LYS A 336 35.93 -0.50 -0.89
CA LYS A 336 36.62 -1.79 -0.71
C LYS A 336 36.49 -2.67 -1.95
N ILE A 337 35.36 -2.55 -2.65
CA ILE A 337 35.04 -3.30 -3.87
C ILE A 337 35.71 -2.66 -5.09
N ALA A 338 35.64 -1.33 -5.19
CA ALA A 338 36.22 -0.57 -6.29
C ALA A 338 37.76 -0.53 -6.25
N SER A 339 38.37 -0.60 -5.06
CA SER A 339 39.83 -0.59 -4.91
C SER A 339 40.44 -1.98 -5.10
N ARG A 340 41.56 -2.05 -5.85
CA ARG A 340 42.27 -3.31 -6.13
C ARG A 340 43.32 -3.70 -5.08
N GLY A 341 43.47 -3.01 -3.94
CA GLY A 341 44.37 -3.46 -2.86
C GLY A 341 44.72 -2.46 -1.74
N GLY A 342 45.46 -2.96 -0.73
CA GLY A 342 46.31 -2.21 0.21
C GLY A 342 45.64 -1.74 1.51
N ASP A 343 45.20 -0.48 1.54
CA ASP A 343 44.71 0.20 2.76
C ASP A 343 43.19 0.35 2.80
N ALA A 344 42.56 0.47 1.63
CA ALA A 344 41.12 0.65 1.52
C ALA A 344 40.33 -0.51 2.13
N LYS A 345 40.84 -1.75 2.06
CA LYS A 345 40.16 -2.92 2.65
C LYS A 345 40.07 -2.88 4.19
N ARG A 346 41.02 -2.23 4.85
CA ARG A 346 41.09 -2.13 6.32
C ARG A 346 40.37 -0.90 6.87
N MET A 347 40.13 0.09 6.01
CA MET A 347 39.46 1.34 6.36
C MET A 347 37.98 1.10 6.69
N THR A 348 37.49 1.69 7.77
CA THR A 348 36.07 1.72 8.16
C THR A 348 35.28 2.75 7.35
N TRP A 349 33.95 2.60 7.29
CA TRP A 349 33.11 3.59 6.60
C TRP A 349 33.21 4.99 7.21
N LYS A 350 33.43 5.09 8.54
CA LYS A 350 33.63 6.37 9.25
C LYS A 350 34.95 7.03 8.82
N GLU A 351 36.03 6.25 8.73
CA GLU A 351 37.30 6.75 8.20
C GLU A 351 37.20 7.19 6.74
N CYS A 352 36.44 6.44 5.93
CA CYS A 352 36.13 6.81 4.54
C CYS A 352 35.46 8.19 4.46
N LEU A 353 34.51 8.48 5.36
CA LEU A 353 33.84 9.79 5.44
C LEU A 353 34.76 10.87 5.98
N ASN A 354 35.53 10.61 7.05
CA ASN A 354 36.43 11.58 7.66
C ASN A 354 37.51 12.11 6.68
N ARG A 355 37.89 11.28 5.70
CA ARG A 355 38.79 11.69 4.61
C ARG A 355 38.14 12.68 3.62
N ARG A 356 36.82 12.82 3.61
CA ARG A 356 36.03 13.61 2.65
C ARG A 356 35.23 14.75 3.29
N THR A 357 34.86 14.63 4.55
CA THR A 357 34.09 15.62 5.30
C THR A 357 34.51 15.70 6.76
N ASP A 358 34.44 16.91 7.33
CA ASP A 358 34.63 17.17 8.76
C ASP A 358 33.34 16.89 9.57
N THR A 359 32.19 16.85 8.91
CA THR A 359 30.88 16.59 9.54
C THR A 359 30.39 15.18 9.20
N VAL A 360 30.39 14.29 10.20
CA VAL A 360 29.83 12.93 10.10
C VAL A 360 28.42 12.84 10.72
N ALA A 361 28.00 13.88 11.46
CA ALA A 361 26.66 13.99 12.02
C ALA A 361 25.59 13.96 10.91
N GLY A 362 24.59 13.09 11.04
CA GLY A 362 23.55 12.86 10.02
C GLY A 362 23.80 11.68 9.07
N PHE A 363 24.94 11.00 9.18
CA PHE A 363 25.22 9.73 8.49
C PHE A 363 25.07 8.50 9.40
N GLU A 364 24.92 8.70 10.71
CA GLU A 364 24.79 7.65 11.74
C GLU A 364 23.38 7.05 11.85
N THR A 365 22.47 7.45 10.95
CA THR A 365 21.12 6.90 10.75
C THR A 365 20.94 6.42 9.31
#